data_AF-A0A2K1E2M7-F1
#
_entry.id   AF-A0A2K1E2M7-F1
#
_cell.length_a   1.000
_cell.length_b   1.000
_cell.length_c   1.000
_cell.angle_alpha   90.00
_cell.angle_beta   90.00
_cell.angle_gamma   90.00
#
_symmetry.space_group_name_H-M   'P 1'
#
loop_
_entity.id
_entity.type
_entity.pdbx_description
1 polymer ?
#
loop_
_entity_poly.entity_id
_entity_poly.type
_entity_poly.pdbx_seq_one_letter_code
_entity_poly.pdbx_strand_id
1 'polypeptide(L)'
;MAVTGTASLTIAEMREFAGFTAAEQRYIRRSLDIGLGRCDAFRIWGRNAGENAAIRSQYVAYQELKALRQSIPEQSGFDSIEGFVGKLTRVAAFDLAQERIDSFSAFRFLYERLISADARPWLPSAFCAAAALPQIRPDRRKMLLQSISEAAATAPGWSDREPSFYPEFIEEAA
;
A
#
# COMPACT_ATOMS: atom_id res chain seq x y z
N MET A 1 21.73 -20.97 -7.50
CA MET A 1 21.32 -20.48 -6.17
C MET A 1 20.48 -19.19 -6.20
N ALA A 2 20.67 -18.26 -7.15
CA ALA A 2 19.83 -17.05 -7.26
C ALA A 2 18.34 -17.35 -7.55
N VAL A 3 18.06 -18.26 -8.50
CA VAL A 3 16.70 -18.65 -8.90
C VAL A 3 15.89 -19.25 -7.74
N THR A 4 16.52 -20.06 -6.90
CA THR A 4 15.90 -20.68 -5.73
C THR A 4 15.56 -19.66 -4.63
N GLY A 5 16.39 -18.62 -4.47
CA GLY A 5 16.13 -17.51 -3.54
C GLY A 5 14.96 -16.63 -3.97
N THR A 6 14.85 -16.33 -5.27
CA THR A 6 13.73 -15.57 -5.83
C THR A 6 12.41 -16.34 -5.70
N ALA A 7 12.39 -17.63 -6.05
CA ALA A 7 11.19 -18.46 -5.92
C ALA A 7 10.67 -18.53 -4.47
N SER A 8 11.56 -18.63 -3.48
CA SER A 8 11.17 -18.62 -2.06
C SER A 8 10.55 -17.29 -1.63
N LEU A 9 11.02 -16.16 -2.15
CA LEU A 9 10.48 -14.83 -1.83
C LEU A 9 9.09 -14.65 -2.44
N THR A 10 8.93 -14.96 -3.73
CA THR A 10 7.63 -14.86 -4.41
C THR A 10 6.57 -15.71 -3.71
N ILE A 11 6.91 -16.94 -3.31
CA ILE A 11 5.99 -17.82 -2.56
C ILE A 11 5.59 -17.20 -1.20
N ALA A 12 6.53 -16.57 -0.49
CA ALA A 12 6.24 -15.90 0.77
C ALA A 12 5.26 -14.73 0.58
N GLU A 13 5.47 -13.91 -0.44
CA GLU A 13 4.59 -12.79 -0.78
C GLU A 13 3.19 -13.27 -1.24
N MET A 14 3.12 -14.37 -2.00
CA MET A 14 1.84 -14.99 -2.37
C MET A 14 1.07 -15.48 -1.15
N ARG A 15 1.77 -16.13 -0.20
CA ARG A 15 1.17 -16.61 1.05
C ARG A 15 0.68 -15.46 1.93
N GLU A 16 1.47 -14.39 2.04
CA GLU A 16 1.06 -13.19 2.74
C GLU A 16 -0.21 -12.59 2.13
N PHE A 17 -0.22 -12.41 0.80
CA PHE A 17 -1.38 -11.88 0.09
C PHE A 17 -2.64 -12.73 0.26
N ALA A 18 -2.49 -14.06 0.20
CA ALA A 18 -3.59 -15.00 0.42
C ALA A 18 -4.17 -14.93 1.84
N GLY A 19 -3.39 -14.46 2.82
CA GLY A 19 -3.82 -14.27 4.20
C GLY A 19 -4.68 -13.02 4.42
N PHE A 20 -4.69 -12.06 3.49
CA PHE A 20 -5.51 -10.86 3.59
C PHE A 20 -6.99 -11.17 3.32
N THR A 21 -7.87 -10.31 3.85
CA THR A 21 -9.32 -10.43 3.58
C THR A 21 -9.64 -10.27 2.10
N ALA A 22 -10.78 -10.79 1.65
CA ALA A 22 -11.22 -10.62 0.26
C ALA A 22 -11.35 -9.12 -0.14
N ALA A 23 -11.75 -8.27 0.81
CA ALA A 23 -11.85 -6.82 0.59
C ALA A 23 -10.47 -6.18 0.38
N GLU A 24 -9.49 -6.52 1.22
CA GLU A 24 -8.10 -6.08 1.09
C GLU A 24 -7.47 -6.58 -0.21
N GLN A 25 -7.62 -7.87 -0.53
CA GLN A 25 -7.09 -8.44 -1.77
C GLN A 25 -7.64 -7.73 -3.00
N ARG A 26 -8.97 -7.49 -3.04
CA ARG A 26 -9.62 -6.76 -4.14
C ARG A 26 -9.12 -5.32 -4.23
N TYR A 27 -8.97 -4.65 -3.08
CA TYR A 27 -8.48 -3.28 -3.05
C TYR A 27 -7.04 -3.18 -3.52
N ILE A 28 -6.14 -4.03 -3.01
CA ILE A 28 -4.73 -4.08 -3.38
C ILE A 28 -4.56 -4.29 -4.89
N ARG A 29 -5.24 -5.29 -5.47
CA ARG A 29 -5.18 -5.54 -6.92
C ARG A 29 -5.58 -4.30 -7.73
N ARG A 30 -6.73 -3.69 -7.40
CA ARG A 30 -7.20 -2.46 -8.06
C ARG A 30 -6.23 -1.29 -7.89
N SER A 31 -5.72 -1.09 -6.68
CA SER A 31 -4.77 -0.03 -6.37
C SER A 31 -3.47 -0.19 -7.15
N LEU A 32 -2.96 -1.42 -7.30
CA LEU A 32 -1.79 -1.69 -8.12
C LEU A 32 -2.07 -1.44 -9.60
N ASP A 33 -3.23 -1.86 -10.11
CA ASP A 33 -3.62 -1.61 -11.49
C ASP A 33 -3.71 -0.12 -11.82
N ILE A 34 -4.28 0.68 -10.92
CA ILE A 34 -4.39 2.14 -11.07
C ILE A 34 -3.01 2.80 -10.90
N GLY A 35 -2.32 2.52 -9.79
CA GLY A 35 -1.08 3.22 -9.41
C GLY A 35 0.14 2.86 -10.26
N LEU A 36 0.08 1.72 -10.96
CA LEU A 36 1.11 1.28 -11.91
C LEU A 36 0.62 1.35 -13.37
N GLY A 37 -0.62 1.77 -13.62
CA GLY A 37 -1.17 1.96 -14.97
C GLY A 37 -1.25 0.67 -15.80
N ARG A 38 -1.63 -0.45 -15.18
CA ARG A 38 -1.58 -1.80 -15.79
C ARG A 38 -2.74 -2.10 -16.70
N CYS A 39 -3.89 -1.47 -16.48
CA CYS A 39 -5.11 -1.75 -17.22
C CYS A 39 -6.07 -0.55 -17.23
N ASP A 40 -7.16 -0.66 -17.99
CA ASP A 40 -8.32 0.22 -17.86
C ASP A 40 -9.11 -0.17 -16.60
N ALA A 41 -8.87 0.56 -15.51
CA ALA A 41 -9.48 0.23 -14.23
C ALA A 41 -11.00 0.41 -14.21
N PHE A 42 -11.56 1.31 -15.02
CA PHE A 42 -13.03 1.48 -15.11
C PHE A 42 -13.67 0.24 -15.70
N ARG A 43 -13.07 -0.31 -16.77
CA ARG A 43 -13.55 -1.52 -17.43
C ARG A 43 -13.46 -2.76 -16.53
N ILE A 44 -12.34 -2.93 -15.83
CA ILE A 44 -12.09 -4.14 -15.02
C ILE A 44 -12.78 -4.08 -13.65
N TRP A 45 -12.77 -2.91 -12.99
CA TRP A 45 -13.16 -2.79 -11.59
C TRP A 45 -14.46 -2.04 -11.34
N GLY A 46 -15.02 -1.36 -12.35
CA GLY A 46 -16.14 -0.45 -12.24
C GLY A 46 -17.50 -1.12 -12.46
N ARG A 47 -18.06 -1.78 -11.42
CA ARG A 47 -19.34 -2.51 -11.56
C ARG A 47 -20.58 -1.61 -11.46
N ASN A 48 -20.43 -0.41 -10.92
CA ASN A 48 -21.51 0.55 -10.74
C ASN A 48 -20.98 1.99 -10.64
N ALA A 49 -21.88 2.96 -10.62
CA ALA A 49 -21.54 4.38 -10.55
C ALA A 49 -20.70 4.75 -9.31
N GLY A 50 -20.95 4.10 -8.17
CA GLY A 50 -20.18 4.30 -6.93
C GLY A 50 -18.74 3.80 -7.06
N GLU A 51 -18.53 2.63 -7.65
CA GLU A 51 -17.17 2.12 -7.93
C GLU A 51 -16.44 2.98 -8.96
N ASN A 52 -17.13 3.45 -9.99
CA ASN A 52 -16.56 4.39 -10.96
C ASN A 52 -16.14 5.71 -10.30
N ALA A 53 -16.94 6.22 -9.36
CA ALA A 53 -16.56 7.40 -8.59
C ALA A 53 -15.32 7.12 -7.70
N ALA A 54 -15.27 5.97 -7.03
CA ALA A 54 -14.13 5.57 -6.22
C ALA A 54 -12.83 5.42 -7.05
N ILE A 55 -12.91 4.79 -8.23
CA ILE A 55 -11.79 4.66 -9.17
C ILE A 55 -11.29 6.04 -9.61
N ARG A 56 -12.20 6.95 -9.97
CA ARG A 56 -11.85 8.32 -10.36
C ARG A 56 -11.14 9.06 -9.25
N SER A 57 -11.65 9.00 -8.02
CA SER A 57 -11.00 9.61 -6.86
C SER A 57 -9.63 8.99 -6.57
N GLN A 58 -9.48 7.69 -6.79
CA GLN A 58 -8.21 6.99 -6.60
C GLN A 58 -7.16 7.42 -7.65
N TYR A 59 -7.54 7.61 -8.91
CA TYR A 59 -6.65 8.21 -9.90
C TYR A 59 -6.14 9.60 -9.49
N VAL A 60 -7.00 10.44 -8.91
CA VAL A 60 -6.61 11.77 -8.41
C VAL A 60 -5.64 11.64 -7.24
N ALA A 61 -5.95 10.78 -6.26
CA ALA A 61 -5.08 10.55 -5.11
C ALA A 61 -3.69 10.02 -5.52
N TYR A 62 -3.62 9.21 -6.58
CA TYR A 62 -2.38 8.56 -7.02
C TYR A 62 -1.53 9.40 -7.98
N GLN A 63 -1.93 10.63 -8.32
CA GLN A 63 -1.11 11.55 -9.14
C GLN A 63 0.27 11.82 -8.51
N GLU A 64 0.36 11.80 -7.18
CA GLU A 64 1.59 12.06 -6.41
C GLU A 64 2.56 10.85 -6.40
N LEU A 65 2.12 9.65 -6.80
CA LEU A 65 2.96 8.44 -6.70
C LEU A 65 4.26 8.55 -7.49
N LYS A 66 4.23 9.18 -8.66
CA LYS A 66 5.44 9.40 -9.47
C LYS A 66 6.46 10.27 -8.72
N ALA A 67 5.99 11.35 -8.09
CA ALA A 67 6.85 12.24 -7.32
C ALA A 67 7.39 11.54 -6.06
N LEU A 68 6.55 10.76 -5.37
CA LEU A 68 6.95 9.98 -4.20
C LEU A 68 8.09 9.01 -4.51
N ARG A 69 8.00 8.26 -5.63
CA ARG A 69 9.08 7.35 -6.08
C ARG A 69 10.42 8.05 -6.33
N GLN A 70 10.39 9.36 -6.64
CA GLN A 70 11.57 10.14 -6.99
C GLN A 70 12.13 10.94 -5.80
N SER A 71 11.44 10.95 -4.66
CA SER A 71 11.76 11.81 -3.52
C SER A 71 11.90 11.03 -2.21
N ILE A 72 12.27 9.74 -2.27
CA ILE A 72 12.53 8.93 -1.08
C ILE A 72 13.80 9.50 -0.41
N PRO A 73 13.74 9.97 0.85
CA PRO A 73 14.90 10.53 1.53
C PRO A 73 15.92 9.46 1.91
N GLU A 74 17.16 9.87 2.12
CA GLU A 74 18.16 9.03 2.77
C GLU A 74 17.75 8.73 4.21
N GLN A 75 17.89 7.48 4.64
CA GLN A 75 17.36 7.02 5.94
C GLN A 75 18.08 7.63 7.15
N SER A 76 19.32 8.09 6.99
CA SER A 76 20.17 8.60 8.08
C SER A 76 20.10 10.11 8.30
N GLY A 77 19.37 10.85 7.45
CA GLY A 77 19.24 12.30 7.50
C GLY A 77 17.81 12.77 7.74
N PHE A 78 17.64 14.05 8.12
CA PHE A 78 16.33 14.68 8.25
C PHE A 78 15.90 15.49 7.01
N ASP A 79 16.79 15.60 6.02
CA ASP A 79 16.56 16.41 4.84
C ASP A 79 15.42 15.84 3.99
N SER A 80 14.53 16.71 3.52
CA SER A 80 13.41 16.37 2.63
C SER A 80 12.34 15.43 3.22
N ILE A 81 12.42 15.09 4.52
CA ILE A 81 11.44 14.23 5.19
C ILE A 81 10.04 14.84 5.11
N GLU A 82 9.90 16.15 5.36
CA GLU A 82 8.60 16.83 5.37
C GLU A 82 7.90 16.75 4.01
N GLY A 83 8.67 16.87 2.93
CA GLY A 83 8.17 16.78 1.56
C GLY A 83 7.70 15.37 1.20
N PHE A 84 8.45 14.35 1.63
CA PHE A 84 8.13 12.95 1.34
C PHE A 84 7.02 12.42 2.25
N VAL A 85 7.19 12.49 3.57
CA VAL A 85 6.25 11.93 4.55
C VAL A 85 4.90 12.63 4.46
N GLY A 86 4.86 13.95 4.25
CA GLY A 86 3.58 14.66 4.07
C GLY A 86 2.77 14.15 2.88
N LYS A 87 3.43 13.94 1.73
CA LYS A 87 2.79 13.36 0.54
C LYS A 87 2.39 11.91 0.75
N LEU A 88 3.27 11.11 1.36
CA LEU A 88 3.03 9.69 1.63
C LEU A 88 1.83 9.51 2.57
N THR A 89 1.78 10.28 3.66
CA THR A 89 0.67 10.32 4.61
C THR A 89 -0.62 10.74 3.93
N ARG A 90 -0.60 11.69 2.98
CA ARG A 90 -1.82 12.10 2.25
C ARG A 90 -2.39 10.96 1.40
N VAL A 91 -1.55 10.25 0.65
CA VAL A 91 -2.00 9.10 -0.17
C VAL A 91 -2.46 7.96 0.75
N ALA A 92 -1.72 7.69 1.84
CA ALA A 92 -2.10 6.70 2.86
C ALA A 92 -3.46 7.02 3.50
N ALA A 93 -3.70 8.28 3.86
CA ALA A 93 -4.96 8.71 4.44
C ALA A 93 -6.14 8.48 3.48
N PHE A 94 -5.95 8.75 2.18
CA PHE A 94 -6.96 8.47 1.17
C PHE A 94 -7.31 6.97 1.13
N ASP A 95 -6.29 6.10 1.10
CA ASP A 95 -6.48 4.65 1.01
C ASP A 95 -7.13 4.08 2.28
N LEU A 96 -6.68 4.48 3.46
CA LEU A 96 -7.26 4.04 4.73
C LEU A 96 -8.71 4.53 4.89
N ALA A 97 -9.03 5.72 4.39
CA ALA A 97 -10.38 6.26 4.39
C ALA A 97 -11.35 5.52 3.44
N GLN A 98 -10.86 4.69 2.51
CA GLN A 98 -11.73 3.81 1.71
C GLN A 98 -12.31 2.66 2.53
N GLU A 99 -11.80 2.43 3.74
CA GLU A 99 -12.19 1.34 4.63
C GLU A 99 -12.05 -0.06 3.99
N ARG A 100 -11.01 -0.22 3.16
CA ARG A 100 -10.68 -1.50 2.49
C ARG A 100 -9.30 -2.05 2.84
N ILE A 101 -8.55 -1.34 3.67
CA ILE A 101 -7.29 -1.79 4.26
C ILE A 101 -7.51 -1.78 5.78
N ASP A 102 -7.34 -2.93 6.41
CA ASP A 102 -7.61 -3.11 7.84
C ASP A 102 -6.34 -3.40 8.64
N SER A 103 -5.18 -3.49 7.99
CA SER A 103 -3.95 -3.86 8.66
C SER A 103 -2.72 -3.13 8.10
N PHE A 104 -1.72 -2.95 8.97
CA PHE A 104 -0.40 -2.46 8.57
C PHE A 104 0.28 -3.40 7.57
N SER A 105 0.08 -4.72 7.66
CA SER A 105 0.65 -5.67 6.71
C SER A 105 0.05 -5.49 5.30
N ALA A 106 -1.27 -5.36 5.17
CA ALA A 106 -1.92 -5.07 3.89
C ALA A 106 -1.50 -3.70 3.32
N PHE A 107 -1.41 -2.68 4.18
CA PHE A 107 -0.89 -1.37 3.83
C PHE A 107 0.56 -1.46 3.30
N ARG A 108 1.46 -2.07 4.07
CA ARG A 108 2.87 -2.25 3.71
C ARG A 108 3.01 -2.99 2.39
N PHE A 109 2.27 -4.09 2.23
CA PHE A 109 2.27 -4.91 1.02
C PHE A 109 1.89 -4.10 -0.22
N LEU A 110 0.88 -3.22 -0.11
CA LEU A 110 0.48 -2.34 -1.20
C LEU A 110 1.57 -1.28 -1.49
N TYR A 111 2.03 -0.59 -0.46
CA TYR A 111 2.87 0.60 -0.63
C TYR A 111 4.29 0.28 -1.10
N GLU A 112 4.87 -0.83 -0.66
CA GLU A 112 6.17 -1.26 -1.18
C GLU A 112 6.13 -1.60 -2.68
N ARG A 113 4.96 -2.00 -3.19
CA ARG A 113 4.74 -2.29 -4.62
C ARG A 113 4.35 -1.04 -5.41
N LEU A 114 3.66 -0.10 -4.78
CA LEU A 114 3.34 1.18 -5.40
C LEU A 114 4.57 2.09 -5.49
N ILE A 115 5.51 2.00 -4.56
CA ILE A 115 6.66 2.90 -4.47
C ILE A 115 7.95 2.13 -4.79
N SER A 116 8.49 1.41 -3.82
CA SER A 116 9.65 0.50 -3.92
C SER A 116 9.93 -0.12 -2.54
N ALA A 117 10.87 -1.07 -2.47
CA ALA A 117 11.43 -1.56 -1.22
C ALA A 117 11.99 -0.43 -0.32
N ASP A 118 12.62 0.59 -0.90
CA ASP A 118 13.24 1.70 -0.18
C ASP A 118 12.25 2.54 0.63
N ALA A 119 10.95 2.44 0.33
CA ALA A 119 9.91 3.14 1.10
C ALA A 119 9.64 2.49 2.47
N ARG A 120 9.99 1.21 2.67
CA ARG A 120 9.62 0.40 3.86
C ARG A 120 9.92 1.06 5.21
N PRO A 121 11.10 1.68 5.44
CA PRO A 121 11.40 2.37 6.71
C PRO A 121 10.43 3.52 7.02
N TRP A 122 9.83 4.11 6.01
CA TRP A 122 8.91 5.25 6.12
C TRP A 122 7.45 4.84 6.28
N LEU A 123 7.11 3.58 5.99
CA LEU A 123 5.73 3.09 6.02
C LEU A 123 5.12 3.06 7.43
N PRO A 124 5.83 2.64 8.50
CA PRO A 124 5.30 2.72 9.87
C PRO A 124 4.85 4.13 10.26
N SER A 125 5.70 5.14 10.05
CA SER A 125 5.39 6.52 10.43
C SER A 125 4.25 7.10 9.60
N ALA A 126 4.25 6.86 8.28
CA ALA A 126 3.17 7.30 7.41
C ALA A 126 1.83 6.63 7.73
N PHE A 127 1.84 5.32 8.04
CA PHE A 127 0.64 4.58 8.45
C PHE A 127 0.08 5.11 9.76
N CYS A 128 0.93 5.26 10.79
CA CYS A 128 0.51 5.81 12.08
C CYS A 128 -0.06 7.22 11.94
N ALA A 129 0.61 8.09 11.18
CA ALA A 129 0.13 9.44 10.92
C ALA A 129 -1.24 9.41 10.22
N ALA A 130 -1.37 8.66 9.11
CA ALA A 130 -2.59 8.57 8.33
C ALA A 130 -3.76 7.96 9.12
N ALA A 131 -3.51 6.89 9.87
CA ALA A 131 -4.52 6.22 10.70
C ALA A 131 -5.00 7.11 11.86
N ALA A 132 -4.17 8.02 12.35
CA ALA A 132 -4.51 8.92 13.44
C ALA A 132 -5.28 10.19 13.00
N LEU A 133 -5.39 10.44 11.69
CA LEU A 133 -5.96 11.68 11.16
C LEU A 133 -7.46 11.86 11.49
N PRO A 134 -7.94 13.12 11.60
CA PRO A 134 -9.35 13.46 11.88
C PRO A 134 -10.36 12.82 10.93
N GLN A 135 -9.97 12.61 9.66
CA GLN A 135 -10.79 12.04 8.61
C GLN A 135 -11.15 10.57 8.85
N ILE A 136 -10.31 9.85 9.61
CA ILE A 136 -10.57 8.46 9.99
C ILE A 136 -11.42 8.43 11.25
N ARG A 137 -12.48 7.62 11.29
CA ARG A 137 -13.36 7.51 12.47
C ARG A 137 -12.61 6.90 13.67
N PRO A 138 -12.85 7.34 14.93
CA PRO A 138 -12.12 6.86 16.11
C PRO A 138 -12.00 5.33 16.23
N ASP A 139 -13.09 4.59 16.02
CA ASP A 139 -13.06 3.11 16.11
C ASP A 139 -12.15 2.48 15.06
N ARG A 140 -12.12 3.04 13.84
CA ARG A 140 -11.19 2.61 12.77
C ARG A 140 -9.75 2.95 13.15
N ARG A 141 -9.48 4.11 13.76
CA ARG A 141 -8.11 4.46 14.22
C ARG A 141 -7.58 3.43 15.19
N LYS A 142 -8.39 3.04 16.18
CA LYS A 142 -8.00 2.03 17.18
C LYS A 142 -7.63 0.72 16.49
N MET A 143 -8.49 0.21 15.62
CA MET A 143 -8.25 -1.03 14.88
C MET A 143 -6.97 -0.95 14.05
N LEU A 144 -6.78 0.13 13.27
CA LEU A 144 -5.60 0.32 12.43
C LEU A 144 -4.32 0.43 13.26
N LEU A 145 -4.30 1.26 14.30
CA LEU A 145 -3.12 1.47 15.14
C LEU A 145 -2.78 0.23 15.98
N GLN A 146 -3.74 -0.65 16.28
CA GLN A 146 -3.48 -1.94 16.91
C GLN A 146 -2.96 -3.01 15.92
N SER A 147 -3.04 -2.77 14.61
CA SER A 147 -2.59 -3.72 13.59
C SER A 147 -1.09 -3.65 13.30
N ILE A 148 -0.42 -2.55 13.64
CA ILE A 148 1.04 -2.45 13.57
C ILE A 148 1.66 -3.03 14.84
N SER A 149 2.58 -3.98 14.69
CA SER A 149 3.29 -4.54 15.83
C SER A 149 4.43 -3.62 16.27
N GLU A 150 4.81 -3.69 17.55
CA GLU A 150 6.00 -3.01 18.06
C GLU A 150 7.22 -3.39 17.22
N ALA A 151 7.42 -4.69 16.94
CA ALA A 151 8.54 -5.18 16.14
C ALA A 151 8.60 -4.57 14.72
N ALA A 152 7.45 -4.27 14.10
CA ALA A 152 7.41 -3.58 12.82
C ALA A 152 7.72 -2.08 12.97
N ALA A 153 7.24 -1.44 14.03
CA ALA A 153 7.50 -0.03 14.30
C ALA A 153 8.96 0.24 14.73
N THR A 154 9.62 -0.74 15.34
CA THR A 154 10.98 -0.66 15.88
C THR A 154 11.99 -1.54 15.13
N ALA A 155 11.63 -2.01 13.93
CA ALA A 155 12.48 -2.88 13.14
C ALA A 155 13.88 -2.27 12.97
N PRO A 156 14.98 -2.97 13.32
CA PRO A 156 16.33 -2.44 13.22
C PRO A 156 16.78 -2.22 11.77
N GLY A 157 16.06 -2.80 10.82
CA GLY A 157 16.24 -2.62 9.38
C GLY A 157 15.09 -3.28 8.62
N TRP A 158 14.91 -2.84 7.38
CA TRP A 158 13.98 -3.45 6.43
C TRP A 158 14.77 -4.18 5.35
N SER A 159 14.18 -5.21 4.74
CA SER A 159 14.78 -5.84 3.56
C SER A 159 14.91 -4.80 2.44
N ASP A 160 16.01 -4.81 1.71
CA ASP A 160 16.18 -3.98 0.48
C ASP A 160 15.70 -4.73 -0.78
N ARG A 161 15.24 -5.98 -0.64
CA ARG A 161 14.80 -6.78 -1.79
C ARG A 161 13.48 -6.23 -2.34
N GLU A 162 13.46 -5.89 -3.63
CA GLU A 162 12.24 -5.45 -4.30
C GLU A 162 11.13 -6.51 -4.26
N PRO A 163 9.84 -6.08 -4.21
CA PRO A 163 8.72 -7.00 -4.30
C PRO A 163 8.76 -7.77 -5.62
N SER A 164 8.51 -9.08 -5.54
CA SER A 164 8.60 -9.99 -6.69
C SER A 164 7.23 -10.48 -7.17
N PHE A 165 6.25 -10.56 -6.27
CA PHE A 165 4.88 -10.94 -6.57
C PHE A 165 3.98 -9.70 -6.67
N TYR A 166 3.22 -9.58 -7.76
CA TYR A 166 2.21 -8.55 -7.95
C TYR A 166 0.87 -9.21 -8.29
N PRO A 167 -0.13 -9.17 -7.41
CA PRO A 167 -1.40 -9.83 -7.64
C PRO A 167 -2.15 -9.16 -8.79
N GLU A 168 -2.69 -9.98 -9.69
CA GLU A 168 -3.47 -9.56 -10.85
C GLU A 168 -4.97 -9.70 -10.58
N PHE A 169 -5.79 -9.08 -11.44
CA PHE A 169 -7.22 -9.34 -11.46
C PHE A 169 -7.50 -10.81 -11.79
N ILE A 170 -8.44 -11.41 -11.07
CA ILE A 170 -8.90 -12.78 -11.31
C ILE A 170 -10.40 -12.67 -11.56
N GLU A 171 -10.85 -13.08 -12.74
CA GLU A 171 -12.27 -13.26 -13.03
C GLU A 171 -12.81 -14.36 -12.11
N GLU A 172 -13.98 -14.16 -11.49
CA GLU A 172 -14.69 -15.26 -10.85
C GLU A 172 -14.96 -16.32 -11.92
N ALA A 173 -14.48 -17.55 -11.69
CA ALA A 173 -14.81 -18.66 -12.56
C ALA A 173 -16.33 -18.82 -12.59
N ALA A 174 -16.91 -18.73 -13.79
CA ALA A 174 -18.35 -18.86 -14.03
C ALA A 174 -18.90 -20.22 -13.61
#